data_AF-A0A7U3UTH2-F1
#
_entry.id   AF-A0A7U3UTH2-F1
#
_cell.length_a   1.000
_cell.length_b   1.000
_cell.length_c   1.000
_cell.angle_alpha   90.00
_cell.angle_beta   90.00
_cell.angle_gamma   90.00
#
_symmetry.space_group_name_H-M   'P 1'
#
loop_
_entity.id
_entity.type
_entity.pdbx_description
1 polymer ?
#
loop_
_entity_poly.entity_id
_entity_poly.type
_entity_poly.pdbx_seq_one_letter_code
_entity_poly.pdbx_strand_id
1 'polypeptide(L)'
;MNPAVPSPAALPTTDPDGAARQVPQWVITTTAGKQITGYLPPWATEDPSEQDVASQELAARLADVCHYREFPGQVLRAYSPGNPSDAPEELEVMSSSITCTPYAPAPELALPVVTVRVAGEYWMTDLDPTGVADLVAGLRAVADRLDGVVIPQLNTVRAEWTAHHSAGARP
;
A
#
# COMPACT_ATOMS: atom_id res chain seq x y z
N MET A 1 62.63 -13.28 -1.73
CA MET A 1 62.30 -11.91 -2.18
C MET A 1 60.84 -11.90 -2.55
N ASN A 2 59.99 -11.39 -1.65
CA ASN A 2 58.54 -11.23 -1.85
C ASN A 2 58.26 -9.73 -1.99
N PRO A 3 57.51 -9.27 -3.01
CA PRO A 3 57.07 -7.88 -3.03
C PRO A 3 55.92 -7.70 -2.02
N ALA A 4 56.08 -6.71 -1.14
CA ALA A 4 55.05 -6.27 -0.23
C ALA A 4 53.91 -5.60 -1.01
N VAL A 5 52.68 -6.07 -0.83
CA VAL A 5 51.47 -5.44 -1.36
C VAL A 5 51.09 -4.29 -0.42
N PRO A 6 50.88 -3.06 -0.93
CA PRO A 6 50.44 -1.94 -0.09
C PRO A 6 48.98 -2.13 0.33
N SER A 7 48.74 -1.96 1.63
CA SER A 7 47.43 -1.91 2.27
C SER A 7 46.59 -0.78 1.66
N PRO A 8 45.32 -1.01 1.26
CA PRO A 8 44.47 0.09 0.84
C PRO A 8 44.20 1.01 2.03
N ALA A 9 44.42 2.30 1.80
CA ALA A 9 44.11 3.37 2.73
C ALA A 9 42.63 3.31 3.13
N ALA A 10 42.36 3.33 4.43
CA ALA A 10 41.02 3.54 4.96
C ALA A 10 40.53 4.90 4.44
N LEU A 11 39.42 4.88 3.69
CA LEU A 11 38.70 6.11 3.36
C LEU A 11 38.18 6.73 4.67
N PRO A 12 38.28 8.05 4.84
CA PRO A 12 37.73 8.71 6.01
C PRO A 12 36.21 8.55 6.02
N THR A 13 35.70 7.85 7.03
CA THR A 13 34.30 7.89 7.45
C THR A 13 33.96 9.34 7.76
N THR A 14 33.30 10.00 6.82
CA THR A 14 32.72 11.32 7.03
C THR A 14 31.26 11.17 6.65
N ASP A 15 30.43 10.90 7.65
CA ASP A 15 29.00 11.18 7.58
C ASP A 15 28.77 12.37 8.52
N PRO A 16 28.98 13.62 8.06
CA PRO A 16 28.83 14.80 8.89
C PRO A 16 27.45 15.39 8.65
N ASP A 17 26.38 14.65 8.97
CA ASP A 17 25.10 15.27 9.29
C ASP A 17 24.18 14.23 9.92
N GLY A 18 24.27 14.15 11.25
CA GLY A 18 23.25 13.57 12.11
C GLY A 18 21.97 14.43 12.13
N ALA A 19 21.51 14.88 10.96
CA ALA A 19 20.17 15.42 10.81
C ALA A 19 19.21 14.26 11.05
N ALA A 20 18.51 14.29 12.20
CA ALA A 20 17.44 13.35 12.49
C ALA A 20 16.50 13.31 11.27
N ARG A 21 16.48 12.16 10.58
CA ARG A 21 15.63 11.95 9.41
C ARG A 21 14.19 12.25 9.83
N GLN A 22 13.65 13.40 9.39
CA GLN A 22 12.29 13.76 9.73
C GLN A 22 11.35 12.68 9.19
N VAL A 23 10.57 12.10 10.09
CA VAL A 23 9.54 11.15 9.72
C VAL A 23 8.43 11.95 9.03
N PRO A 24 8.02 11.59 7.81
CA PRO A 24 6.95 12.31 7.12
C PRO A 24 5.66 12.30 7.93
N GLN A 25 4.96 13.42 7.93
CA GLN A 25 3.69 13.61 8.64
C GLN A 25 2.69 14.29 7.72
N TRP A 26 1.43 13.92 7.87
CA TRP A 26 0.31 14.65 7.28
C TRP A 26 -0.27 15.63 8.30
N VAL A 27 -0.95 16.66 7.81
CA VAL A 27 -1.54 17.74 8.62
C VAL A 27 -2.93 18.10 8.12
N ILE A 28 -3.93 18.03 8.99
CA ILE A 28 -5.27 18.60 8.76
C ILE A 28 -5.40 19.89 9.59
N THR A 29 -5.63 21.01 8.92
CA THR A 29 -5.90 22.31 9.56
C THR A 29 -7.38 22.64 9.47
N THR A 30 -8.01 23.00 10.59
CA THR A 30 -9.40 23.45 10.60
C THR A 30 -9.53 24.94 10.30
N THR A 31 -10.72 25.38 9.91
CA THR A 31 -11.05 26.81 9.72
C THR A 31 -10.87 27.66 10.99
N ALA A 32 -10.83 27.04 12.17
CA ALA A 32 -10.53 27.69 13.44
C ALA A 32 -9.02 27.76 13.76
N GLY A 33 -8.16 27.31 12.83
CA GLY A 33 -6.71 27.28 12.97
C GLY A 33 -6.17 26.09 13.79
N LYS A 34 -7.01 25.11 14.15
CA LYS A 34 -6.55 23.92 14.86
C LYS A 34 -5.84 22.98 13.89
N GLN A 35 -4.66 22.50 14.24
CA GLN A 35 -3.94 21.49 13.46
C GLN A 35 -4.00 20.13 14.16
N ILE A 36 -4.29 19.10 13.38
CA ILE A 36 -4.11 17.69 13.75
C ILE A 36 -3.07 17.11 12.81
N THR A 37 -2.10 16.38 13.36
CA THR A 37 -1.06 15.72 12.58
C THR A 37 -1.05 14.23 12.85
N GLY A 38 -0.52 13.47 11.90
CA GLY A 38 -0.27 12.05 12.07
C GLY A 38 0.87 11.57 11.19
N TYR A 39 1.26 10.31 11.40
CA TYR A 39 2.32 9.70 10.63
C TYR A 39 1.90 9.52 9.17
N LEU A 40 2.74 9.95 8.22
CA LEU A 40 2.60 9.62 6.81
C LEU A 40 3.62 8.53 6.47
N PRO A 41 3.21 7.27 6.33
CA PRO A 41 4.13 6.21 6.00
C PRO A 41 4.74 6.42 4.61
N PRO A 42 6.04 6.12 4.41
CA PRO A 42 6.71 6.33 3.12
C PRO A 42 6.19 5.43 1.99
N TRP A 43 5.45 4.37 2.36
CA TRP A 43 4.78 3.47 1.42
C TRP A 43 3.38 3.94 1.01
N ALA A 44 2.80 4.94 1.70
CA ALA A 44 1.50 5.47 1.36
C ALA A 44 1.58 6.22 0.02
N THR A 45 0.59 6.00 -0.83
CA THR A 45 0.54 6.60 -2.17
C THR A 45 -0.01 8.03 -2.13
N GLU A 46 -0.80 8.35 -1.11
CA GLU A 46 -1.45 9.64 -0.94
C GLU A 46 -1.16 10.25 0.42
N ASP A 47 -1.09 11.59 0.44
CA ASP A 47 -1.00 12.41 1.65
C ASP A 47 -2.39 12.95 1.99
N PRO A 48 -2.98 12.58 3.14
CA PRO A 48 -4.31 13.02 3.55
C PRO A 48 -4.32 14.45 4.14
N SER A 49 -3.23 15.22 3.99
CA SER A 49 -3.17 16.60 4.45
C SER A 49 -4.24 17.47 3.79
N GLU A 50 -4.97 18.24 4.61
CA GLU A 50 -6.08 19.10 4.14
C GLU A 50 -6.08 20.42 4.93
N GLN A 51 -6.48 21.52 4.30
CA GLN A 51 -6.60 22.83 4.94
C GLN A 51 -8.06 23.27 4.96
N ASP A 52 -8.39 24.23 5.83
CA ASP A 52 -9.72 24.83 5.92
C ASP A 52 -10.87 23.83 6.15
N VAL A 53 -10.60 22.73 6.85
CA VAL A 53 -11.63 21.75 7.22
C VAL A 53 -12.57 22.36 8.27
N ALA A 54 -13.87 22.31 8.04
CA ALA A 54 -14.82 22.80 9.01
C ALA A 54 -14.73 21.98 10.31
N SER A 55 -14.76 22.62 11.48
CA SER A 55 -14.47 21.93 12.75
C SER A 55 -15.43 20.76 13.03
N GLN A 56 -16.68 20.85 12.54
CA GLN A 56 -17.67 19.77 12.64
C GLN A 56 -17.41 18.58 11.71
N GLU A 57 -16.60 18.75 10.66
CA GLU A 57 -16.24 17.70 9.70
C GLU A 57 -14.95 16.98 10.07
N LEU A 58 -14.16 17.53 11.02
CA LEU A 58 -12.86 17.00 11.40
C LEU A 58 -12.92 15.50 11.76
N ALA A 59 -13.96 15.06 12.46
CA ALA A 59 -14.11 13.66 12.83
C ALA A 59 -14.32 12.75 11.60
N ALA A 60 -15.10 13.21 10.61
CA ALA A 60 -15.29 12.47 9.36
C ALA A 60 -13.99 12.43 8.55
N ARG A 61 -13.28 13.56 8.44
CA ARG A 61 -11.98 13.62 7.75
C ARG A 61 -10.95 12.69 8.36
N LEU A 62 -10.89 12.62 9.69
CA LEU A 62 -10.01 11.66 10.37
C LEU A 62 -10.41 10.22 10.06
N ALA A 63 -11.71 9.89 10.08
CA ALA A 63 -12.18 8.55 9.73
C ALA A 63 -11.85 8.16 8.28
N ASP A 64 -11.78 9.14 7.37
CA ASP A 64 -11.41 8.94 5.96
C ASP A 64 -9.90 8.82 5.73
N VAL A 65 -9.05 9.08 6.74
CA VAL A 65 -7.60 8.88 6.61
C VAL A 65 -7.32 7.40 6.37
N CYS A 66 -6.89 7.10 5.15
CA CYS A 66 -6.50 5.77 4.68
C CYS A 66 -5.13 5.86 4.02
N HIS A 67 -4.15 5.17 4.60
CA HIS A 67 -2.86 4.98 3.94
C HIS A 67 -2.94 3.73 3.09
N TYR A 68 -2.65 3.85 1.80
CA TYR A 68 -2.70 2.70 0.92
C TYR A 68 -1.57 2.66 -0.11
N ARG A 69 -1.31 1.45 -0.60
CA ARG A 69 -0.42 1.15 -1.72
C ARG A 69 -1.05 0.08 -2.59
N GLU A 70 -1.20 0.36 -3.88
CA GLU A 70 -1.82 -0.56 -4.82
C GLU A 70 -0.79 -1.50 -5.47
N PHE A 71 -1.28 -2.68 -5.81
CA PHE A 71 -0.60 -3.70 -6.60
C PHE A 71 -1.55 -4.13 -7.72
N PRO A 72 -1.16 -3.92 -8.98
CA PRO A 72 -2.02 -4.26 -10.10
C PRO A 72 -2.33 -5.75 -10.12
N GLY A 73 -3.54 -6.06 -10.56
CA GLY A 73 -4.06 -7.42 -10.66
C GLY A 73 -3.61 -8.13 -11.93
N GLN A 74 -4.35 -9.16 -12.30
CA GLN A 74 -4.16 -9.89 -13.54
C GLN A 74 -5.27 -9.50 -14.52
N VAL A 75 -4.92 -9.20 -15.76
CA VAL A 75 -5.92 -8.96 -16.81
C VAL A 75 -6.40 -10.32 -17.34
N LEU A 76 -7.70 -10.54 -17.30
CA LEU A 76 -8.40 -11.69 -17.87
C LEU A 76 -9.61 -11.24 -18.70
N ARG A 77 -10.08 -12.10 -19.60
CA ARG A 77 -11.27 -11.81 -20.42
C ARG A 77 -12.53 -12.32 -19.73
N ALA A 78 -13.50 -11.43 -19.49
CA ALA A 78 -14.77 -11.77 -18.86
C ALA A 78 -15.95 -11.02 -19.50
N TYR A 79 -17.15 -11.55 -19.34
CA TYR A 79 -18.39 -10.91 -19.76
C TYR A 79 -18.93 -10.01 -18.65
N SER A 80 -19.30 -8.79 -19.02
CA SER A 80 -20.00 -7.85 -18.15
C SER A 80 -21.51 -7.93 -18.40
N PRO A 81 -22.36 -8.03 -17.35
CA PRO A 81 -23.82 -7.96 -17.50
C PRO A 81 -24.31 -6.66 -18.14
N GLY A 82 -23.52 -5.59 -18.08
CA GLY A 82 -23.86 -4.28 -18.64
C GLY A 82 -23.36 -4.05 -20.07
N ASN A 83 -22.63 -4.98 -20.67
CA ASN A 83 -22.04 -4.80 -22.01
C ASN A 83 -22.99 -5.34 -23.10
N PRO A 84 -23.55 -4.49 -23.98
CA PRO A 84 -24.52 -4.90 -24.99
C PRO A 84 -23.91 -5.63 -26.20
N SER A 85 -22.59 -5.74 -26.27
CA SER A 85 -21.89 -6.33 -27.43
C SER A 85 -21.82 -7.85 -27.41
N ASP A 86 -22.25 -8.51 -26.32
CA ASP A 86 -22.06 -9.95 -26.08
C ASP A 86 -20.62 -10.42 -26.38
N ALA A 87 -19.65 -9.53 -26.16
CA ALA A 87 -18.23 -9.79 -26.35
C ALA A 87 -17.51 -9.71 -24.99
N PRO A 88 -16.54 -10.60 -24.71
CA PRO A 88 -15.80 -10.54 -23.48
C PRO A 88 -14.80 -9.37 -23.52
N GLU A 89 -14.72 -8.64 -22.41
CA GLU A 89 -13.83 -7.50 -22.21
C GLU A 89 -12.62 -7.86 -21.33
N GLU A 90 -11.53 -7.12 -21.51
CA GLU A 90 -10.37 -7.23 -20.63
C GLU A 90 -10.67 -6.58 -19.28
N LEU A 91 -10.58 -7.38 -18.23
CA LEU A 91 -10.85 -6.97 -16.86
C LEU A 91 -9.63 -7.26 -15.99
N GLU A 92 -9.19 -6.27 -15.22
CA GLU A 92 -8.25 -6.51 -14.14
C GLU A 92 -8.97 -7.21 -12.99
N VAL A 93 -8.56 -8.45 -12.72
CA VAL A 93 -9.06 -9.27 -11.62
C VAL A 93 -8.01 -9.38 -10.53
N MET A 94 -8.46 -9.54 -9.28
CA MET A 94 -7.59 -9.85 -8.15
C MET A 94 -6.46 -8.82 -7.94
N SER A 95 -6.72 -7.53 -8.22
CA SER A 95 -5.83 -6.48 -7.76
C SER A 95 -5.83 -6.43 -6.25
N SER A 96 -4.72 -5.98 -5.67
CA SER A 96 -4.56 -5.95 -4.22
C SER A 96 -4.00 -4.62 -3.77
N SER A 97 -4.22 -4.29 -2.51
CA SER A 97 -3.64 -3.12 -1.89
C SER A 97 -3.26 -3.42 -0.45
N ILE A 98 -2.16 -2.83 0.01
CA ILE A 98 -1.92 -2.69 1.45
C ILE A 98 -2.66 -1.45 1.88
N THR A 99 -3.48 -1.56 2.92
CA THR A 99 -4.35 -0.49 3.43
C THR A 99 -4.24 -0.40 4.94
N CYS A 100 -4.32 0.81 5.49
CA CYS A 100 -4.34 1.08 6.92
C CYS A 100 -5.22 2.31 7.18
N THR A 101 -6.26 2.14 8.01
CA THR A 101 -7.19 3.22 8.40
C THR A 101 -7.08 3.45 9.90
N PRO A 102 -6.11 4.28 10.35
CA PRO A 102 -5.77 4.42 11.77
C PRO A 102 -6.91 4.92 12.68
N TYR A 103 -7.92 5.58 12.10
CA TYR A 103 -9.08 6.11 12.83
C TYR A 103 -10.38 5.36 12.51
N ALA A 104 -10.31 4.22 11.84
CA ALA A 104 -11.50 3.40 11.63
C ALA A 104 -12.10 2.94 12.96
N PRO A 105 -13.43 2.81 13.07
CA PRO A 105 -14.07 2.29 14.29
C PRO A 105 -13.63 0.87 14.66
N ALA A 106 -13.27 0.08 13.65
CA ALA A 106 -12.78 -1.29 13.80
C ALA A 106 -11.27 -1.27 14.07
N PRO A 107 -10.80 -1.63 15.28
CA PRO A 107 -9.40 -1.47 15.67
C PRO A 107 -8.43 -2.33 14.85
N GLU A 108 -8.90 -3.42 14.25
CA GLU A 108 -8.10 -4.27 13.36
C GLU A 108 -7.66 -3.55 12.08
N LEU A 109 -8.40 -2.51 11.65
CA LEU A 109 -8.07 -1.75 10.44
C LEU A 109 -7.03 -0.64 10.69
N ALA A 110 -6.70 -0.37 11.95
CA ALA A 110 -5.61 0.53 12.33
C ALA A 110 -4.22 -0.11 12.16
N LEU A 111 -4.16 -1.37 11.71
CA LEU A 111 -2.94 -2.04 11.30
C LEU A 111 -2.93 -2.20 9.78
N PRO A 112 -1.75 -2.12 9.13
CA PRO A 112 -1.65 -2.42 7.71
C PRO A 112 -2.10 -3.85 7.42
N VAL A 113 -3.05 -3.98 6.50
CA VAL A 113 -3.62 -5.24 6.02
C VAL A 113 -3.66 -5.25 4.50
N VAL A 114 -3.70 -6.45 3.91
CA VAL A 114 -3.91 -6.61 2.47
C VAL A 114 -5.39 -6.76 2.18
N THR A 115 -5.90 -5.93 1.27
CA THR A 115 -7.22 -6.07 0.67
C THR A 115 -7.05 -6.60 -0.75
N VAL A 116 -7.84 -7.60 -1.15
CA VAL A 116 -7.85 -8.15 -2.51
C VAL A 116 -9.22 -7.89 -3.12
N ARG A 117 -9.26 -7.19 -4.25
CA ARG A 117 -10.48 -6.97 -5.02
C ARG A 117 -10.69 -8.15 -5.96
N VAL A 118 -11.62 -9.02 -5.61
CA VAL A 118 -12.14 -10.02 -6.54
C VAL A 118 -12.95 -9.28 -7.61
N ALA A 119 -12.80 -9.65 -8.88
CA ALA A 119 -13.62 -9.11 -9.97
C ALA A 119 -15.12 -9.15 -9.57
N GLY A 120 -15.85 -8.06 -9.81
CA GLY A 120 -17.22 -7.88 -9.32
C GLY A 120 -18.25 -8.81 -10.00
N GLU A 121 -19.35 -8.26 -10.50
CA GLU A 121 -20.45 -9.00 -11.14
C GLU A 121 -20.10 -9.54 -12.54
N TYR A 122 -18.90 -10.11 -12.73
CA TYR A 122 -18.39 -10.58 -14.02
C TYR A 122 -18.42 -12.09 -14.13
N TRP A 123 -18.73 -12.59 -15.31
CA TRP A 123 -18.79 -14.02 -15.59
C TRP A 123 -17.79 -14.40 -16.68
N MET A 124 -17.03 -15.48 -16.46
CA MET A 124 -16.26 -16.12 -17.52
C MET A 124 -17.06 -17.32 -18.02
N THR A 125 -17.69 -17.18 -19.19
CA THR A 125 -18.47 -18.24 -19.84
C THR A 125 -17.74 -18.76 -21.07
N ASP A 126 -18.18 -19.91 -21.58
CA ASP A 126 -17.72 -20.45 -22.86
C ASP A 126 -16.20 -20.69 -22.95
N LEU A 127 -15.56 -20.98 -21.81
CA LEU A 127 -14.14 -21.30 -21.76
C LEU A 127 -13.86 -22.63 -22.45
N ASP A 128 -13.17 -22.57 -23.59
CA ASP A 128 -12.55 -23.73 -24.21
C ASP A 128 -11.31 -24.18 -23.39
N PRO A 129 -10.65 -25.30 -23.76
CA PRO A 129 -9.46 -25.76 -23.03
C PRO A 129 -8.32 -24.73 -22.94
N THR A 130 -8.18 -23.86 -23.94
CA THR A 130 -7.19 -22.78 -23.93
C THR A 130 -7.59 -21.69 -22.93
N GLY A 131 -8.85 -21.26 -22.95
CA GLY A 131 -9.40 -20.29 -22.00
C GLY A 131 -9.33 -20.76 -20.55
N VAL A 132 -9.55 -22.04 -20.29
CA VAL A 132 -9.33 -22.63 -18.95
C VAL A 132 -7.85 -22.61 -18.57
N ALA A 133 -6.95 -22.93 -19.50
CA ALA A 133 -5.51 -22.87 -19.24
C ALA A 133 -5.03 -21.46 -18.92
N ASP A 134 -5.53 -20.45 -19.64
CA ASP A 134 -5.23 -19.03 -19.43
C ASP A 134 -5.74 -18.54 -18.07
N LEU A 135 -6.97 -18.92 -17.69
CA LEU A 135 -7.51 -18.63 -16.35
C LEU A 135 -6.61 -19.23 -15.25
N VAL A 136 -6.25 -20.50 -15.38
CA VAL A 136 -5.38 -21.18 -14.41
C VAL A 136 -4.00 -20.51 -14.33
N ALA A 137 -3.43 -20.13 -15.48
CA ALA A 137 -2.16 -19.41 -15.53
C ALA A 137 -2.27 -18.03 -14.84
N GLY A 138 -3.36 -17.30 -15.07
CA GLY A 138 -3.63 -16.03 -14.42
C GLY A 138 -3.77 -16.14 -12.90
N LEU A 139 -4.51 -17.14 -12.43
CA LEU A 139 -4.66 -17.41 -10.98
C LEU A 139 -3.32 -17.77 -10.32
N ARG A 140 -2.47 -18.54 -11.01
CA ARG A 140 -1.10 -18.83 -10.52
C ARG A 140 -0.25 -17.56 -10.47
N ALA A 141 -0.29 -16.72 -11.50
CA ALA A 141 0.44 -15.45 -11.50
C ALA A 141 0.00 -14.51 -10.37
N VAL A 142 -1.28 -14.50 -9.99
CA VAL A 142 -1.78 -13.78 -8.83
C VAL A 142 -1.22 -14.37 -7.53
N ALA A 143 -1.27 -15.69 -7.36
CA ALA A 143 -0.71 -16.36 -6.18
C ALA A 143 0.79 -16.10 -6.04
N ASP A 144 1.56 -16.25 -7.11
CA ASP A 144 3.00 -15.98 -7.14
C ASP A 144 3.32 -14.53 -6.75
N ARG A 145 2.48 -13.57 -7.17
CA ARG A 145 2.63 -12.16 -6.80
C ARG A 145 2.31 -11.91 -5.34
N LEU A 146 1.23 -12.50 -4.83
CA LEU A 146 0.87 -12.38 -3.41
C LEU A 146 2.01 -12.90 -2.52
N ASP A 147 2.55 -14.07 -2.85
CA ASP A 147 3.63 -14.71 -2.09
C ASP A 147 4.98 -14.00 -2.27
N GLY A 148 5.35 -13.69 -3.52
CA GLY A 148 6.68 -13.17 -3.84
C GLY A 148 6.84 -11.66 -3.62
N VAL A 149 5.74 -10.91 -3.60
CA VAL A 149 5.79 -9.43 -3.57
C VAL A 149 4.95 -8.87 -2.43
N VAL A 150 3.65 -9.18 -2.39
CA VAL A 150 2.72 -8.49 -1.49
C VAL A 150 2.94 -8.86 -0.03
N ILE A 151 3.07 -10.16 0.28
CA ILE A 151 3.33 -10.63 1.66
C ILE A 151 4.66 -10.08 2.21
N PRO A 152 5.80 -10.15 1.49
CA PRO A 152 7.04 -9.52 1.93
C PRO A 152 6.89 -8.03 2.21
N GLN A 153 6.19 -7.29 1.35
CA GLN A 153 5.98 -5.86 1.56
C GLN A 153 5.04 -5.57 2.74
N LEU A 154 3.98 -6.37 2.93
CA LEU A 154 3.11 -6.25 4.09
C LEU A 154 3.90 -6.43 5.39
N ASN A 155 4.78 -7.42 5.45
CA ASN A 155 5.61 -7.66 6.63
C ASN A 155 6.53 -6.46 6.94
N THR A 156 7.20 -5.92 5.91
CA THR A 156 8.02 -4.71 6.05
C THR A 156 7.20 -3.53 6.55
N VAL A 157 6.06 -3.26 5.90
CA VAL A 157 5.16 -2.15 6.24
C VAL A 157 4.63 -2.27 7.68
N ARG A 158 4.26 -3.48 8.11
CA ARG A 158 3.82 -3.72 9.49
C ARG A 158 4.94 -3.52 10.50
N ALA A 159 6.16 -3.93 10.17
CA ALA A 159 7.32 -3.70 11.03
C ALA A 159 7.60 -2.20 11.18
N GLU A 160 7.58 -1.44 10.07
CA GLU A 160 7.73 0.02 10.07
C GLU A 160 6.64 0.71 10.89
N TRP A 161 5.37 0.36 10.64
CA TRP A 161 4.22 0.89 11.37
C TRP A 161 4.33 0.63 12.87
N THR A 162 4.67 -0.61 13.24
CA THR A 162 4.83 -1.01 14.64
C THR A 162 6.00 -0.28 15.28
N ALA A 163 7.14 -0.16 14.61
CA ALA A 163 8.31 0.55 15.12
C ALA A 163 8.00 2.03 15.39
N HIS A 164 7.30 2.69 14.46
CA HIS A 164 6.89 4.10 14.64
C HIS A 164 5.95 4.27 15.85
N HIS A 165 4.93 3.43 15.98
CA HIS A 165 3.93 3.57 17.05
C HIS A 165 4.40 3.01 18.40
N SER A 166 5.37 2.09 18.39
CA SER A 166 6.04 1.63 19.62
C SER A 166 7.08 2.64 20.12
N ALA A 167 7.78 3.32 19.21
CA ALA A 167 8.67 4.44 19.56
C ALA A 167 7.88 5.70 19.96
N GLY A 168 6.66 5.86 19.44
CA GLY A 168 5.69 6.88 19.83
C GLY A 168 4.84 6.49 21.05
N ALA A 169 5.06 5.33 21.66
CA ALA A 169 4.40 4.96 22.91
C ALA A 169 4.85 5.92 24.01
N ARG A 170 4.01 6.92 24.30
CA ARG A 170 4.03 7.61 25.59
C ARG A 170 2.74 7.27 26.34
N PRO A 171 2.82 7.04 27.66
CA PRO A 171 1.66 7.06 28.56
C PRO A 171 0.80 8.32 28.41
#